data_AF-A0A3R9PPR3-F1
#
_entry.id   AF-A0A3R9PPR3-F1
#
_cell.length_a   1.000
_cell.length_b   1.000
_cell.length_c   1.000
_cell.angle_alpha   90.00
_cell.angle_beta   90.00
_cell.angle_gamma   90.00
#
_symmetry.space_group_name_H-M   'P 1'
#
loop_
_entity.id
_entity.type
_entity.pdbx_description
1 polymer ?
#
loop_
_entity_poly.entity_id
_entity_poly.type
_entity_poly.pdbx_seq_one_letter_code
_entity_poly.pdbx_strand_id
1 'polypeptide(L)'
;MRVRFWVVAVVWVVVLGVGVGWAAGPSGKTCVRGVLEGEVRAGKEFVRPIGNGLEVMLEPLASGWILRVLPAGGPRPAHDYAELATPPYQSVSPLLISTDYSFRAQDAVGWNPREFRFAADGRSFAQLAEVYSEYRKSAIPSEDVKGRLAERVSQAPQGRLEILDAHLVPGMADQAKAAATVASHFGSTAHRIEQPADGKVTPLGRVTWMRFRISLELPVGFRPDKGVRLERSSCM
;
A
#
# COMPACT_ATOMS: atom_id res chain seq x y z
N MET A 1 8.66 -92.43 -13.22
CA MET A 1 7.20 -92.28 -13.32
C MET A 1 6.61 -92.14 -11.92
N ARG A 2 6.17 -90.93 -11.54
CA ARG A 2 5.14 -90.68 -10.50
C ARG A 2 4.78 -89.20 -10.54
N VAL A 3 3.51 -88.97 -10.85
CA VAL A 3 2.84 -87.67 -10.90
C VAL A 3 2.65 -87.14 -9.49
N ARG A 4 2.81 -85.83 -9.29
CA ARG A 4 2.23 -85.09 -8.15
C ARG A 4 1.77 -83.71 -8.62
N PHE A 5 0.45 -83.59 -8.75
CA PHE A 5 -0.33 -82.34 -8.76
C PHE A 5 0.01 -81.49 -7.55
N TRP A 6 0.16 -80.16 -7.65
CA TRP A 6 -0.26 -79.22 -6.59
C TRP A 6 -0.52 -77.81 -7.16
N VAL A 7 -1.79 -77.39 -6.97
CA VAL A 7 -2.27 -76.06 -6.56
C VAL A 7 -2.05 -74.83 -7.47
N VAL A 8 -3.17 -74.37 -8.01
CA VAL A 8 -3.38 -73.04 -8.61
C VAL A 8 -3.46 -72.00 -7.49
N ALA A 9 -2.52 -71.05 -7.47
CA ALA A 9 -2.57 -69.85 -6.64
C ALA A 9 -3.02 -68.66 -7.51
N VAL A 10 -4.19 -68.10 -7.20
CA VAL A 10 -4.73 -66.89 -7.82
C VAL A 10 -4.03 -65.68 -7.19
N VAL A 11 -3.17 -65.02 -7.96
CA VAL A 11 -2.52 -63.76 -7.55
C VAL A 11 -3.37 -62.59 -8.04
N TRP A 12 -3.94 -61.84 -7.10
CA TRP A 12 -4.56 -60.54 -7.35
C TRP A 12 -3.47 -59.50 -7.60
N VAL A 13 -3.39 -58.99 -8.83
CA VAL A 13 -2.53 -57.85 -9.17
C VAL A 13 -3.29 -56.57 -8.82
N VAL A 14 -2.90 -55.92 -7.74
CA VAL A 14 -3.28 -54.54 -7.43
C VAL A 14 -2.44 -53.62 -8.32
N VAL A 15 -3.07 -53.04 -9.33
CA VAL A 15 -2.47 -52.00 -10.16
C VAL A 15 -2.47 -50.69 -9.37
N LEU A 16 -1.31 -50.34 -8.80
CA LEU A 16 -1.06 -48.99 -8.28
C LEU A 16 -0.91 -48.04 -9.48
N GLY A 17 -2.02 -47.39 -9.83
CA GLY A 17 -2.01 -46.27 -10.75
C GLY A 17 -1.23 -45.11 -10.14
N VAL A 18 0.01 -44.92 -10.59
CA VAL A 18 0.77 -43.68 -10.37
C VAL A 18 0.10 -42.60 -11.21
N GLY A 19 -0.91 -41.97 -10.63
CA GLY A 19 -1.50 -40.75 -11.16
C GLY A 19 -0.44 -39.65 -11.11
N VAL A 20 0.16 -39.36 -12.26
CA VAL A 20 0.90 -38.11 -12.48
C VAL A 20 -0.11 -36.98 -12.43
N GLY A 21 -0.42 -36.52 -11.22
CA GLY A 21 -1.17 -35.29 -11.01
C GLY A 21 -0.27 -34.13 -11.40
N TRP A 22 -0.43 -33.63 -12.62
CA TRP A 22 -0.01 -32.27 -12.94
C TRP A 22 -0.84 -31.34 -12.06
N ALA A 23 -0.25 -30.93 -10.94
CA ALA A 23 -0.71 -29.77 -10.20
C ALA A 23 -0.63 -28.58 -11.16
N ALA A 24 -1.77 -28.21 -11.73
CA ALA A 24 -1.94 -26.92 -12.34
C ALA A 24 -1.65 -25.89 -11.25
N GLY A 25 -0.44 -25.34 -11.25
CA GLY A 25 -0.09 -24.22 -10.38
C GLY A 25 -1.12 -23.11 -10.57
N PRO A 26 -1.44 -22.34 -9.52
CA PRO A 26 -2.40 -21.26 -9.63
C PRO A 26 -1.95 -20.34 -10.76
N SER A 27 -2.78 -20.24 -11.81
CA SER A 27 -2.60 -19.26 -12.88
C SER A 27 -2.82 -17.88 -12.26
N GLY A 28 -1.74 -17.33 -11.67
CA GLY A 28 -1.75 -16.00 -11.10
C GLY A 28 -2.16 -15.02 -12.21
N LYS A 29 -3.28 -14.32 -12.01
CA LYS A 29 -3.66 -13.24 -12.91
C LYS A 29 -2.47 -12.29 -12.99
N THR A 30 -2.01 -12.03 -14.21
CA THR A 30 -0.93 -11.05 -14.44
C THR A 30 -1.55 -9.67 -14.44
N CYS A 31 -1.13 -8.82 -13.49
CA CYS A 31 -1.52 -7.43 -13.40
C CYS A 31 -0.42 -6.53 -14.00
N VAL A 32 -0.82 -5.35 -14.46
CA VAL A 32 0.10 -4.29 -14.86
C VAL A 32 0.25 -3.33 -13.70
N ARG A 33 1.50 -3.02 -13.34
CA ARG A 33 1.86 -2.08 -12.30
C ARG A 33 2.52 -0.87 -12.93
N GLY A 34 2.08 0.32 -12.52
CA GLY A 34 2.77 1.58 -12.80
C GLY A 34 3.75 1.89 -11.67
N VAL A 35 4.97 2.25 -12.02
CA VAL A 35 6.04 2.56 -11.06
C VAL A 35 6.59 3.95 -11.35
N LEU A 36 6.69 4.76 -10.31
CA LEU A 36 7.37 6.06 -10.33
C LEU A 36 8.29 6.17 -9.12
N GLU A 37 9.41 6.85 -9.31
CA GLU A 37 10.38 7.13 -8.25
C GLU A 37 10.62 8.63 -8.15
N GLY A 38 11.01 9.08 -6.97
CA GLY A 38 11.24 10.49 -6.73
C GLY A 38 11.98 10.75 -5.44
N GLU A 39 12.27 12.02 -5.24
CA GLU A 39 12.88 12.54 -4.03
C GLU A 39 12.12 13.78 -3.57
N VAL A 40 12.06 14.00 -2.26
CA VAL A 40 11.43 15.19 -1.69
C VAL A 40 12.19 15.66 -0.45
N ARG A 41 12.24 16.99 -0.27
CA ARG A 41 12.86 17.67 0.88
C ARG A 41 11.79 18.28 1.77
N ALA A 42 12.05 18.37 3.07
CA ALA A 42 11.08 18.90 4.03
C ALA A 42 10.54 20.27 3.59
N GLY A 43 9.22 20.44 3.71
CA GLY A 43 8.52 21.65 3.26
C GLY A 43 8.43 21.82 1.75
N LYS A 44 8.89 20.84 0.96
CA LYS A 44 8.69 20.79 -0.50
C LYS A 44 7.66 19.75 -0.86
N GLU A 45 6.89 20.07 -1.88
CA GLU A 45 5.97 19.13 -2.51
C GLU A 45 6.67 18.31 -3.59
N PHE A 46 6.09 17.15 -3.88
CA PHE A 46 6.38 16.38 -5.08
C PHE A 46 5.06 16.10 -5.78
N VAL A 47 5.00 16.32 -7.09
CA VAL A 47 3.80 16.09 -7.90
C VAL A 47 4.18 15.37 -9.19
N ARG A 48 3.44 14.30 -9.51
CA ARG A 48 3.58 13.58 -10.78
C ARG A 48 2.22 13.13 -11.33
N PRO A 49 1.89 13.48 -12.58
CA PRO A 49 0.79 12.85 -13.29
C PRO A 49 1.00 11.33 -13.36
N ILE A 50 -0.06 10.57 -13.09
CA ILE A 50 -0.03 9.11 -13.13
C ILE A 50 -0.87 8.52 -14.26
N GLY A 51 -1.79 9.30 -14.82
CA GLY A 51 -2.71 8.84 -15.86
C GLY A 51 -4.17 9.07 -15.50
N ASN A 52 -5.09 8.86 -16.45
CA ASN A 52 -6.53 9.10 -16.26
C ASN A 52 -6.90 10.51 -15.73
N GLY A 53 -6.06 11.52 -15.99
CA GLY A 53 -6.26 12.86 -15.43
C GLY A 53 -6.00 12.95 -13.93
N LEU A 54 -5.30 11.99 -13.35
CA LEU A 54 -4.88 11.96 -11.95
C LEU A 54 -3.38 12.22 -11.80
N GLU A 55 -3.01 12.72 -10.64
CA GLU A 55 -1.65 12.87 -10.17
C GLU A 55 -1.48 12.29 -8.77
N VAL A 56 -0.26 11.82 -8.48
CA VAL A 56 0.17 11.55 -7.11
C VAL A 56 0.94 12.76 -6.61
N MET A 57 0.63 13.15 -5.38
CA MET A 57 1.27 14.25 -4.70
C MET A 57 1.76 13.80 -3.32
N LEU A 58 2.97 14.22 -2.95
CA LEU A 58 3.40 14.26 -1.55
C LEU A 58 3.24 15.69 -1.09
N GLU A 59 2.12 15.96 -0.41
CA GLU A 59 1.80 17.29 0.08
C GLU A 59 2.60 17.55 1.37
N PRO A 60 3.35 18.66 1.45
CA PRO A 60 4.14 18.96 2.62
C PRO A 60 3.24 19.32 3.81
N LEU A 61 3.52 18.70 4.94
CA LEU A 61 3.00 19.04 6.26
C LEU A 61 4.12 19.71 7.06
N ALA A 62 3.76 20.37 8.17
CA ALA A 62 4.77 20.90 9.10
C ALA A 62 5.70 19.81 9.65
N SER A 63 5.20 18.57 9.74
CA SER A 63 5.82 17.41 10.37
C SER A 63 6.29 16.33 9.38
N GLY A 64 6.15 16.54 8.06
CA GLY A 64 6.48 15.54 7.04
C GLY A 64 5.65 15.70 5.78
N TRP A 65 5.02 14.62 5.31
CA TRP A 65 4.17 14.62 4.12
C TRP A 65 2.93 13.74 4.28
N ILE A 66 1.91 14.04 3.50
CA ILE A 66 0.80 13.13 3.22
C ILE A 66 0.81 12.76 1.73
N LEU A 67 0.72 11.46 1.43
CA LEU A 67 0.50 10.95 0.08
C LEU A 67 -0.95 11.16 -0.32
N ARG A 68 -1.13 11.73 -1.50
CA ARG A 68 -2.41 12.09 -2.07
C ARG A 68 -2.55 11.61 -3.49
N VAL A 69 -3.78 11.29 -3.88
CA VAL A 69 -4.16 11.10 -5.28
C VAL A 69 -5.25 12.10 -5.60
N LEU A 70 -4.97 12.98 -6.56
CA LEU A 70 -5.83 14.12 -6.88
C LEU A 70 -6.05 14.20 -8.40
N PRO A 71 -7.12 14.89 -8.86
CA PRO A 71 -7.21 15.31 -10.25
C PRO A 71 -6.02 16.21 -10.60
N ALA A 72 -5.35 15.93 -11.72
CA ALA A 72 -4.22 16.72 -12.23
C ALA A 72 -4.64 18.10 -12.79
N GLY A 73 -5.95 18.37 -12.82
CA GLY A 73 -6.50 19.65 -13.23
C GLY A 73 -7.94 19.83 -12.73
N GLY A 74 -8.40 21.07 -12.70
CA GLY A 74 -9.69 21.44 -12.14
C GLY A 74 -9.64 21.68 -10.62
N PRO A 75 -10.80 21.90 -9.99
CA PRO A 75 -10.86 22.18 -8.56
C PRO A 75 -10.56 20.93 -7.74
N ARG A 76 -9.80 21.12 -6.66
CA ARG A 76 -9.55 20.07 -5.67
C ARG A 76 -10.87 19.68 -4.99
N PRO A 77 -11.26 18.39 -4.99
CA PRO A 77 -12.43 17.92 -4.27
C PRO A 77 -12.23 18.00 -2.75
N ALA A 78 -13.34 17.94 -2.00
CA ALA A 78 -13.31 17.98 -0.53
C ALA A 78 -12.56 16.79 0.09
N HIS A 79 -12.50 15.65 -0.62
CA HIS A 79 -11.78 14.46 -0.22
C HIS A 79 -10.78 14.03 -1.27
N ASP A 80 -9.73 13.37 -0.82
CA ASP A 80 -8.67 12.80 -1.65
C ASP A 80 -9.03 11.38 -2.14
N TYR A 81 -8.62 11.03 -3.35
CA TYR A 81 -8.94 9.74 -3.97
C TYR A 81 -8.29 8.57 -3.24
N ALA A 82 -7.15 8.79 -2.58
CA ALA A 82 -6.49 7.80 -1.74
C ALA A 82 -7.07 7.78 -0.32
N GLU A 83 -7.42 8.94 0.25
CA GLU A 83 -7.99 9.06 1.59
C GLU A 83 -9.26 8.23 1.74
N LEU A 84 -10.21 8.36 0.79
CA LEU A 84 -11.47 7.61 0.86
C LEU A 84 -11.29 6.12 0.62
N ALA A 85 -10.31 5.74 -0.20
CA ALA A 85 -10.04 4.35 -0.51
C ALA A 85 -9.19 3.63 0.55
N THR A 86 -8.59 4.35 1.50
CA THR A 86 -7.61 3.79 2.45
C THR A 86 -8.09 3.89 3.90
N PRO A 87 -8.88 2.91 4.39
CA PRO A 87 -9.17 2.79 5.81
C PRO A 87 -7.91 2.36 6.61
N PRO A 88 -7.91 2.51 7.95
CA PRO A 88 -8.98 3.05 8.79
C PRO A 88 -9.10 4.58 8.71
N TYR A 89 -10.34 5.09 8.78
CA TYR A 89 -10.60 6.53 8.83
C TYR A 89 -10.44 7.09 10.25
N GLN A 90 -10.06 8.37 10.36
CA GLN A 90 -9.83 9.06 11.65
C GLN A 90 -8.81 8.39 12.57
N SER A 91 -7.88 7.65 11.98
CA SER A 91 -6.78 7.03 12.68
C SER A 91 -5.48 7.36 11.95
N VAL A 92 -4.38 6.86 12.49
CA VAL A 92 -3.08 6.84 11.83
C VAL A 92 -3.24 6.16 10.47
N SER A 93 -2.84 6.84 9.40
CA SER A 93 -3.01 6.40 8.02
C SER A 93 -1.68 6.03 7.38
N PRO A 94 -1.62 4.96 6.55
CA PRO A 94 -0.41 4.64 5.79
C PRO A 94 -0.03 5.77 4.80
N LEU A 95 -0.97 6.66 4.48
CA LEU A 95 -0.74 7.85 3.65
C LEU A 95 0.14 8.90 4.34
N LEU A 96 0.33 8.85 5.67
CA LEU A 96 1.08 9.86 6.43
C LEU A 96 2.54 9.45 6.65
N ILE A 97 3.47 10.16 6.03
CA ILE A 97 4.90 10.08 6.29
C ILE A 97 5.28 11.30 7.13
N SER A 98 4.81 11.33 8.38
CA SER A 98 4.99 12.47 9.27
C SER A 98 5.15 12.04 10.73
N THR A 99 5.56 12.97 11.57
CA THR A 99 5.58 12.80 13.03
C THR A 99 4.23 13.10 13.69
N ASP A 100 3.14 13.19 12.92
CA ASP A 100 1.81 13.34 13.50
C ASP A 100 1.42 12.08 14.29
N TYR A 101 0.37 12.17 15.12
CA TYR A 101 -0.05 11.08 16.00
C TYR A 101 1.06 10.56 16.94
N SER A 102 1.98 11.44 17.33
CA SER A 102 3.11 11.13 18.21
C SER A 102 4.07 10.08 17.66
N PHE A 103 4.12 9.90 16.33
CA PHE A 103 5.18 9.15 15.68
C PHE A 103 6.49 9.93 15.79
N ARG A 104 7.58 9.23 16.10
CA ARG A 104 8.91 9.81 15.94
C ARG A 104 9.30 9.70 14.47
N ALA A 105 10.27 10.50 14.03
CA ALA A 105 10.75 10.47 12.65
C ALA A 105 11.22 9.06 12.23
N GLN A 106 11.91 8.35 13.14
CA GLN A 106 12.33 6.97 12.92
C GLN A 106 11.14 6.00 12.80
N ASP A 107 10.02 6.25 13.49
CA ASP A 107 8.84 5.40 13.39
C ASP A 107 8.12 5.64 12.06
N ALA A 108 8.03 6.90 11.63
CA ALA A 108 7.45 7.27 10.34
C ALA A 108 8.23 6.67 9.17
N VAL A 109 9.57 6.67 9.25
CA VAL A 109 10.44 6.00 8.26
C VAL A 109 10.37 4.47 8.40
N GLY A 110 10.22 3.97 9.63
CA GLY A 110 10.16 2.54 9.92
C GLY A 110 8.87 1.86 9.50
N TRP A 111 7.78 2.61 9.33
CA TRP A 111 6.57 2.10 8.67
C TRP A 111 6.78 2.12 7.17
N ASN A 112 7.45 1.08 6.68
CA ASN A 112 7.87 0.94 5.30
C ASN A 112 7.92 -0.55 4.94
N PRO A 113 7.18 -1.03 3.94
CA PRO A 113 6.34 -0.31 2.99
C PRO A 113 5.03 0.23 3.61
N ARG A 114 4.38 1.12 2.85
CA ARG A 114 3.05 1.64 3.13
C ARG A 114 2.09 1.22 2.03
N GLU A 115 1.16 0.35 2.37
CA GLU A 115 0.09 -0.08 1.48
C GLU A 115 -1.09 0.88 1.58
N PHE A 116 -1.65 1.26 0.45
CA PHE A 116 -2.82 2.12 0.35
C PHE A 116 -3.69 1.68 -0.83
N ARG A 117 -4.85 2.31 -0.99
CA ARG A 117 -5.70 2.16 -2.17
C ARG A 117 -6.08 3.53 -2.70
N PHE A 118 -6.55 3.58 -3.95
CA PHE A 118 -6.97 4.83 -4.56
C PHE A 118 -8.13 4.60 -5.52
N ALA A 119 -9.02 5.59 -5.65
CA ALA A 119 -9.95 5.64 -6.78
C ALA A 119 -9.16 5.93 -8.08
N ALA A 120 -9.35 5.12 -9.12
CA ALA A 120 -8.55 5.21 -10.36
C ALA A 120 -9.16 6.14 -11.43
N ASP A 121 -10.34 6.69 -11.17
CA ASP A 121 -11.03 7.66 -12.01
C ASP A 121 -12.11 8.41 -11.22
N GLY A 122 -12.72 9.43 -11.82
CA GLY A 122 -13.78 10.21 -11.18
C GLY A 122 -15.05 9.42 -10.85
N ARG A 123 -15.33 8.32 -11.58
CA ARG A 123 -16.53 7.51 -11.34
C ARG A 123 -16.42 6.68 -10.07
N SER A 124 -15.30 5.97 -9.93
CA SER A 124 -14.96 5.21 -8.72
C SER A 124 -14.84 6.12 -7.49
N PHE A 125 -14.27 7.32 -7.66
CA PHE A 125 -14.23 8.32 -6.59
C PHE A 125 -15.64 8.77 -6.17
N ALA A 126 -16.52 9.11 -7.11
CA ALA A 126 -17.87 9.53 -6.80
C ALA A 126 -18.66 8.45 -6.03
N GLN A 127 -18.51 7.18 -6.42
CA GLN A 127 -19.13 6.04 -5.73
C GLN A 127 -18.60 5.86 -4.30
N LEU A 128 -17.29 6.00 -4.10
CA LEU A 128 -16.69 5.95 -2.76
C LEU A 128 -17.16 7.13 -1.90
N ALA A 129 -17.18 8.34 -2.45
CA ALA A 129 -17.59 9.56 -1.76
C ALA A 129 -19.06 9.51 -1.32
N GLU A 130 -19.94 8.96 -2.16
CA GLU A 130 -21.36 8.78 -1.82
C GLU A 130 -21.53 7.91 -0.57
N VAL A 131 -20.98 6.70 -0.58
CA VAL A 131 -21.11 5.75 0.54
C VAL A 131 -20.36 6.26 1.78
N TYR A 132 -19.20 6.91 1.60
CA TYR A 132 -18.47 7.53 2.70
C TYR A 132 -19.28 8.66 3.35
N SER A 133 -20.00 9.46 2.56
CA SER A 133 -20.86 10.51 3.11
C SER A 133 -21.97 9.94 4.00
N GLU A 134 -22.54 8.78 3.64
CA GLU A 134 -23.50 8.07 4.48
C GLU A 134 -22.83 7.54 5.76
N TYR A 135 -21.65 6.95 5.63
CA TYR A 135 -20.84 6.48 6.76
C TYR A 135 -20.56 7.61 7.76
N ARG A 136 -20.31 8.84 7.28
CA ARG A 136 -20.01 10.00 8.14
C ARG A 136 -21.23 10.63 8.81
N LYS A 137 -22.45 10.38 8.35
CA LYS A 137 -23.67 10.97 8.94
C LYS A 137 -23.99 10.45 10.34
N SER A 138 -23.44 9.29 10.72
CA SER A 138 -23.66 8.68 12.03
C SER A 138 -22.34 8.47 12.75
N ALA A 139 -22.33 8.71 14.07
CA ALA A 139 -21.21 8.32 14.93
C ALA A 139 -21.02 6.79 14.97
N ILE A 140 -22.11 6.04 14.78
CA ILE A 140 -22.11 4.58 14.68
C ILE A 140 -22.82 4.20 13.38
N PRO A 141 -22.08 3.99 12.27
CA PRO A 141 -22.66 3.60 10.99
C PRO A 141 -23.30 2.21 11.09
N SER A 142 -24.39 1.98 10.34
CA SER A 142 -25.01 0.65 10.26
C SER A 142 -24.08 -0.36 9.58
N GLU A 143 -24.29 -1.65 9.86
CA GLU A 143 -23.52 -2.73 9.21
C GLU A 143 -23.70 -2.75 7.69
N ASP A 144 -24.87 -2.36 7.19
CA ASP A 144 -25.09 -2.18 5.75
C ASP A 144 -24.14 -1.14 5.15
N VAL A 145 -24.06 0.05 5.76
CA VAL A 145 -23.21 1.14 5.25
C VAL A 145 -21.73 0.76 5.35
N LYS A 146 -21.32 0.11 6.45
CA LYS A 146 -19.97 -0.43 6.60
C LYS A 146 -19.65 -1.47 5.53
N GLY A 147 -20.57 -2.40 5.28
CA GLY A 147 -20.43 -3.46 4.28
C GLY A 147 -20.29 -2.89 2.87
N ARG A 148 -21.18 -1.96 2.48
CA ARG A 148 -21.10 -1.27 1.19
C ARG A 148 -19.78 -0.51 1.03
N LEU A 149 -19.32 0.19 2.07
CA LEU A 149 -18.06 0.94 2.01
C LEU A 149 -16.86 -0.01 1.86
N ALA A 150 -16.81 -1.07 2.66
CA ALA A 150 -15.76 -2.08 2.60
C ALA A 150 -15.72 -2.77 1.22
N GLU A 151 -16.87 -3.08 0.64
CA GLU A 151 -16.96 -3.63 -0.71
C GLU A 151 -16.34 -2.67 -1.73
N ARG A 152 -16.73 -1.39 -1.73
CA ARG A 152 -16.17 -0.37 -2.64
C ARG A 152 -14.67 -0.19 -2.47
N VAL A 153 -14.19 -0.14 -1.23
CA VAL A 153 -12.76 -0.06 -0.93
C VAL A 153 -12.02 -1.29 -1.46
N SER A 154 -12.56 -2.49 -1.29
CA SER A 154 -11.90 -3.72 -1.76
C SER A 154 -11.77 -3.80 -3.28
N GLN A 155 -12.68 -3.14 -4.02
CA GLN A 155 -12.65 -3.01 -5.48
C GLN A 155 -11.67 -1.92 -5.97
N ALA A 156 -11.23 -1.01 -5.10
CA ALA A 156 -10.28 0.04 -5.46
C ALA A 156 -8.88 -0.55 -5.68
N PRO A 157 -8.15 -0.14 -6.75
CA PRO A 157 -6.78 -0.61 -6.98
C PRO A 157 -5.84 -0.31 -5.82
N GLN A 158 -4.84 -1.18 -5.65
CA GLN A 158 -3.84 -1.04 -4.60
C GLN A 158 -2.68 -0.14 -5.05
N GLY A 159 -2.09 0.56 -4.08
CA GLY A 159 -0.87 1.32 -4.23
C GLY A 159 0.08 1.01 -3.08
N ARG A 160 1.38 1.13 -3.34
CA ARG A 160 2.44 0.92 -2.36
C ARG A 160 3.43 2.05 -2.45
N LEU A 161 3.69 2.72 -1.32
CA LEU A 161 4.83 3.62 -1.16
C LEU A 161 5.93 2.88 -0.41
N GLU A 162 7.13 2.91 -0.98
CA GLU A 162 8.34 2.35 -0.40
C GLU A 162 9.39 3.46 -0.26
N ILE A 163 9.86 3.67 0.96
CA ILE A 163 10.99 4.56 1.24
C ILE A 163 12.27 3.79 0.90
N LEU A 164 13.00 4.31 -0.08
CA LEU A 164 14.25 3.72 -0.57
C LEU A 164 15.47 4.25 0.18
N ASP A 165 15.39 5.50 0.64
CA ASP A 165 16.39 6.14 1.49
C ASP A 165 15.73 7.32 2.23
N ALA A 166 16.23 7.67 3.40
CA ALA A 166 15.69 8.76 4.20
C ALA A 166 16.78 9.47 5.01
N HIS A 167 16.63 10.78 5.14
CA HIS A 167 17.41 11.57 6.08
C HIS A 167 16.49 12.07 7.19
N LEU A 168 16.93 11.97 8.43
CA LEU A 168 16.13 12.41 9.57
C LEU A 168 16.98 12.90 10.74
N VAL A 169 16.38 13.79 11.52
CA VAL A 169 16.79 14.04 12.90
C VAL A 169 15.89 13.17 13.78
N PRO A 170 16.42 12.22 14.56
CA PRO A 170 15.62 11.30 15.35
C PRO A 170 14.90 12.00 16.50
N GLY A 171 13.72 11.48 16.85
CA GLY A 171 13.00 11.89 18.05
C GLY A 171 13.50 11.15 19.29
N MET A 172 13.46 11.84 20.44
CA MET A 172 13.93 11.30 21.72
C MET A 172 12.80 10.76 22.62
N ALA A 173 11.54 10.94 22.23
CA ALA A 173 10.42 10.42 23.00
C ALA A 173 10.38 8.88 23.00
N ASP A 174 9.61 8.33 23.94
CA ASP A 174 9.24 6.93 23.91
C ASP A 174 8.38 6.63 22.67
N GLN A 175 8.51 5.42 22.15
CA GLN A 175 7.70 4.99 21.01
C GLN A 175 6.23 4.89 21.40
N ALA A 176 5.35 5.56 20.66
CA ALA A 176 3.92 5.40 20.85
C ALA A 176 3.47 3.96 20.54
N LYS A 177 2.48 3.43 21.27
CA LYS A 177 1.97 2.06 21.05
C LYS A 177 1.53 1.81 19.60
N ALA A 178 0.82 2.77 19.00
CA ALA A 178 0.38 2.68 17.61
C ALA A 178 1.58 2.64 16.63
N ALA A 179 2.65 3.37 16.94
CA ALA A 179 3.88 3.36 16.15
C ALA A 179 4.61 2.03 16.24
N ALA A 180 4.68 1.42 17.43
CA ALA A 180 5.29 0.11 17.62
C ALA A 180 4.64 -1.00 16.77
N THR A 181 3.34 -0.88 16.46
CA THR A 181 2.63 -1.86 15.62
C THR A 181 3.05 -1.83 14.16
N VAL A 182 3.46 -0.67 13.64
CA VAL A 182 3.67 -0.46 12.20
C VAL A 182 5.11 -0.14 11.83
N ALA A 183 5.91 0.38 12.76
CA ALA A 183 7.31 0.74 12.56
C ALA A 183 8.24 -0.49 12.61
N SER A 184 7.96 -1.50 11.79
CA SER A 184 8.67 -2.79 11.82
C SER A 184 9.95 -2.85 11.00
N HIS A 185 10.22 -1.84 10.15
CA HIS A 185 11.29 -1.92 9.14
C HIS A 185 12.32 -0.80 9.21
N PHE A 186 12.41 -0.08 10.34
CA PHE A 186 13.42 0.99 10.48
C PHE A 186 14.85 0.46 10.31
N GLY A 187 15.15 -0.71 10.89
CA GLY A 187 16.48 -1.34 10.79
C GLY A 187 16.84 -1.84 9.39
N SER A 188 15.87 -2.05 8.50
CA SER A 188 16.09 -2.51 7.12
C SER A 188 15.91 -1.40 6.07
N THR A 189 15.31 -0.27 6.44
CA THR A 189 15.16 0.89 5.55
C THR A 189 16.45 1.67 5.56
N ALA A 190 17.06 1.91 4.40
CA ALA A 190 18.25 2.73 4.30
C ALA A 190 17.94 4.15 4.83
N HIS A 191 18.80 4.66 5.71
CA HIS A 191 18.62 5.99 6.28
C HIS A 191 19.94 6.60 6.76
N ARG A 192 19.93 7.93 6.89
CA ARG A 192 20.99 8.73 7.49
C ARG A 192 20.44 9.54 8.66
N ILE A 193 21.14 9.45 9.79
CA ILE A 193 20.89 10.31 10.95
C ILE A 193 21.64 11.63 10.75
N GLU A 194 20.89 12.73 10.75
CA GLU A 194 21.42 14.09 10.67
C GLU A 194 21.53 14.70 12.07
N GLN A 195 22.55 15.54 12.27
CA GLN A 195 22.64 16.36 13.45
C GLN A 195 21.89 17.68 13.21
N PRO A 196 21.03 18.11 14.15
CA PRO A 196 20.34 19.39 14.02
C PRO A 196 21.36 20.54 14.06
N ALA A 197 21.26 21.50 13.14
CA ALA A 197 22.21 22.60 12.99
C ALA A 197 22.31 23.51 14.23
N ASP A 198 21.23 23.58 15.02
CA ASP A 198 21.15 24.31 16.28
C ASP A 198 21.45 23.42 17.51
N GLY A 199 21.83 22.16 17.30
CA GLY A 199 22.05 21.16 18.34
C GLY A 199 20.79 20.73 19.09
N LYS A 200 19.60 21.23 18.71
CA LYS A 200 18.36 20.94 19.43
C LYS A 200 17.67 19.72 18.86
N VAL A 201 17.58 18.68 19.68
CA VAL A 201 16.72 17.53 19.42
C VAL A 201 15.29 17.82 19.91
N THR A 202 14.29 17.30 19.20
CA THR A 202 12.88 17.43 19.59
C THR A 202 12.35 16.08 20.07
N PRO A 203 11.24 16.03 20.83
CA PRO A 203 10.65 14.76 21.25
C PRO A 203 10.33 13.84 20.07
N LEU A 204 9.84 14.39 18.95
CA LEU A 204 9.41 13.59 17.80
C LEU A 204 10.44 13.55 16.66
N GLY A 205 11.45 14.41 16.67
CA GLY A 205 12.38 14.53 15.55
C GLY A 205 11.71 15.13 14.31
N ARG A 206 12.32 14.91 13.15
CA ARG A 206 11.76 15.26 11.83
C ARG A 206 12.43 14.49 10.71
N VAL A 207 11.68 14.20 9.65
CA VAL A 207 12.23 13.71 8.38
C VAL A 207 12.60 14.91 7.51
N THR A 208 13.83 14.97 7.01
CA THR A 208 14.35 16.14 6.28
C THR A 208 14.40 15.91 4.77
N TRP A 209 14.52 14.66 4.35
CA TRP A 209 14.50 14.24 2.95
C TRP A 209 14.14 12.76 2.85
N MET A 210 13.53 12.37 1.73
CA MET A 210 13.39 10.97 1.38
C MET A 210 13.48 10.74 -0.13
N ARG A 211 14.03 9.59 -0.50
CA ARG A 211 13.88 8.97 -1.82
C ARG A 211 12.89 7.83 -1.71
N PHE A 212 11.98 7.74 -2.66
CA PHE A 212 10.87 6.80 -2.59
C PHE A 212 10.54 6.19 -3.95
N ARG A 213 9.80 5.09 -3.89
CA ARG A 213 9.12 4.44 -5.01
C ARG A 213 7.64 4.36 -4.70
N ILE A 214 6.81 4.74 -5.66
CA ILE A 214 5.37 4.48 -5.63
C ILE A 214 5.04 3.49 -6.74
N SER A 215 4.38 2.41 -6.34
CA SER A 215 3.86 1.37 -7.22
C SER A 215 2.34 1.41 -7.18
N LEU A 216 1.68 1.36 -8.32
CA LEU A 216 0.22 1.41 -8.46
C LEU A 216 -0.25 0.23 -9.29
N GLU A 217 -1.22 -0.53 -8.80
CA GLU A 217 -1.96 -1.46 -9.64
C GLU A 217 -2.81 -0.66 -10.64
N LEU A 218 -2.64 -0.95 -11.92
CA LEU A 218 -3.35 -0.24 -12.98
C LEU A 218 -4.55 -1.09 -13.43
N PRO A 219 -5.80 -0.65 -13.18
CA PRO A 219 -6.97 -1.39 -13.63
C PRO A 219 -7.05 -1.41 -15.16
N VAL A 220 -7.83 -2.34 -15.69
CA VAL A 220 -8.05 -2.47 -17.14
C VAL A 220 -8.58 -1.13 -17.69
N GLY A 221 -7.96 -0.64 -18.76
CA GLY A 221 -8.33 0.62 -19.39
C GLY A 221 -7.69 1.87 -18.77
N PHE A 222 -6.92 1.73 -17.68
CA PHE A 222 -6.12 2.83 -17.14
C PHE A 222 -5.06 3.27 -18.15
N ARG A 223 -4.99 4.57 -18.42
CA ARG A 223 -4.03 5.15 -19.38
C ARG A 223 -2.90 5.83 -18.61
N PRO A 224 -1.77 5.14 -18.37
CA PRO A 224 -0.65 5.70 -17.61
C PRO A 224 -0.04 6.91 -18.32
N ASP A 225 0.41 7.89 -17.54
CA ASP A 225 1.18 9.01 -18.08
C ASP A 225 2.58 8.57 -18.53
N LYS A 226 3.24 9.36 -19.38
CA LYS A 226 4.57 9.04 -19.94
C LYS A 226 5.65 8.88 -18.88
N GLY A 227 5.49 9.51 -17.71
CA GLY A 227 6.42 9.39 -16.59
C GLY A 227 6.29 8.10 -15.78
N VAL A 228 5.30 7.25 -16.06
CA VAL A 228 5.03 6.03 -15.31
C VAL A 228 5.63 4.82 -16.02
N ARG A 229 6.58 4.14 -15.37
CA ARG A 229 7.18 2.92 -15.87
C ARG A 229 6.25 1.73 -15.66
N LEU A 230 6.03 0.91 -16.68
CA LEU A 230 5.13 -0.24 -16.60
C LEU A 230 5.91 -1.52 -16.31
N GLU A 231 5.42 -2.28 -15.33
CA GLU A 231 5.94 -3.59 -14.97
C GLU A 231 4.80 -4.62 -14.98
N ARG A 232 5.11 -5.86 -15.37
CA ARG A 232 4.18 -6.99 -15.22
C ARG A 232 4.47 -7.67 -13.89
N SER A 233 3.44 -7.89 -13.09
CA SER A 233 3.55 -8.59 -11.81
C SER A 233 2.35 -9.51 -11.60
N SER A 234 2.45 -10.41 -10.62
CA SER A 234 1.26 -11.02 -10.03
C SER A 234 0.40 -9.92 -9.41
N CYS A 235 -0.93 -10.05 -9.51
CA CYS A 235 -1.87 -9.20 -8.77
C CYS A 235 -1.68 -9.41 -7.25
N MET A 236 -1.84 -8.34 -6.47
CA MET A 236 -1.74 -8.36 -4.99
C MET A 236 -3.03 -8.81 -4.32
#